data_AF-A0A496RGB9-F1
#
_entry.id   AF-A0A496RGB9-F1
#
_cell.length_a   1.000
_cell.length_b   1.000
_cell.length_c   1.000
_cell.angle_alpha   90.00
_cell.angle_beta   90.00
_cell.angle_gamma   90.00
#
_symmetry.space_group_name_H-M   'P 1'
#
loop_
_entity.id
_entity.type
_entity.pdbx_description
1 polymer ?
#
loop_
_entity_poly.entity_id
_entity_poly.type
_entity_poly.pdbx_seq_one_letter_code
_entity_poly.pdbx_strand_id
1 'polypeptide(L)'
;MNLNKALANLKLTLGLVLFFSLLSLCFYFPDLIASFENSSIAGFAQETLKEAYFYKKLDNQNVQCMLCPRRCIIPPGKRGYCEVRENRNGVLYSLVYAKPCAVHIDPIEKKPLFHFLPSSYAFSIATAGCNLDCVFCQNWQISQARPEEVNYTYLEPEELIEKVKKSGTTIIAYTYTEPTIFYEYMYDTAKLAKSQGIKNVMHSNGHINEEPLRQLCKYLDAANIDLKGFS
;
A
#
# COMPACT_ATOMS: atom_id res chain seq x y z
N MET A 1 12.40 -64.20 -5.56
CA MET A 1 13.10 -63.25 -4.67
C MET A 1 12.53 -61.86 -4.95
N ASN A 2 11.90 -61.22 -3.95
CA ASN A 2 10.90 -60.16 -4.17
C ASN A 2 11.56 -58.79 -4.39
N LEU A 3 11.50 -58.27 -5.63
CA LEU A 3 12.14 -57.02 -6.10
C LEU A 3 11.80 -55.79 -5.23
N ASN A 4 10.60 -55.79 -4.63
CA ASN A 4 10.13 -54.72 -3.75
C ASN A 4 10.89 -54.63 -2.42
N LYS A 5 11.40 -55.75 -1.89
CA LYS A 5 12.23 -55.74 -0.67
C LYS A 5 13.63 -55.18 -0.93
N ALA A 6 14.18 -55.41 -2.12
CA ALA A 6 15.48 -54.86 -2.52
C ALA A 6 15.42 -53.33 -2.70
N LEU A 7 14.34 -52.82 -3.30
CA LEU A 7 14.09 -51.38 -3.47
C LEU A 7 13.84 -50.66 -2.14
N ALA A 8 13.13 -51.28 -1.20
CA ALA A 8 12.91 -50.73 0.14
C ALA A 8 14.22 -50.61 0.93
N ASN A 9 15.06 -51.64 0.88
CA ASN A 9 16.37 -51.63 1.52
C ASN A 9 17.29 -50.56 0.91
N LEU A 10 17.29 -50.40 -0.42
CA LEU A 10 18.11 -49.39 -1.11
C LEU A 10 17.69 -47.95 -0.74
N LYS A 11 16.38 -47.69 -0.61
CA LYS A 11 15.87 -46.38 -0.14
C LYS A 11 16.26 -46.11 1.30
N LEU A 12 16.25 -47.14 2.16
CA LEU A 12 16.64 -47.01 3.56
C LEU A 12 18.14 -46.72 3.71
N THR A 13 19.00 -47.42 2.95
CA THR A 13 20.45 -47.13 2.95
C THR A 13 20.79 -45.78 2.35
N LEU A 14 20.16 -45.36 1.24
CA LEU A 14 20.36 -44.00 0.71
C LEU A 14 19.91 -42.92 1.70
N GLY A 15 18.77 -43.13 2.38
CA GLY A 15 18.25 -42.21 3.39
C GLY A 15 19.18 -42.07 4.59
N LEU A 16 19.75 -43.19 5.08
CA LEU A 16 20.73 -43.18 6.16
C LEU A 16 22.04 -42.50 5.75
N VAL A 17 22.56 -42.74 4.55
CA VAL A 17 23.78 -42.09 4.05
C VAL A 17 23.58 -40.58 3.89
N LEU A 18 22.43 -40.15 3.35
CA LEU A 18 22.08 -38.73 3.26
C LEU A 18 21.97 -38.07 4.65
N PHE A 19 21.35 -38.75 5.61
CA PHE A 19 21.20 -38.26 6.98
C PHE A 19 22.57 -38.08 7.68
N PHE A 20 23.47 -39.08 7.59
CA PHE A 20 24.81 -38.97 8.17
C PHE A 20 25.69 -37.95 7.45
N SER A 21 25.52 -37.76 6.13
CA SER A 21 26.23 -36.72 5.38
C SER A 21 25.76 -35.29 5.71
N LEU A 22 24.48 -35.10 6.01
CA LEU A 22 23.93 -33.82 6.45
C LEU A 22 24.37 -33.49 7.88
N LEU A 23 24.42 -34.50 8.77
CA LEU A 23 24.94 -34.36 10.13
C LEU A 23 26.43 -34.00 10.17
N SER A 24 27.25 -34.55 9.27
CA SER A 24 28.67 -34.17 9.19
C SER A 24 28.83 -32.74 8.67
N LEU A 25 28.03 -32.29 7.70
CA LEU A 25 28.00 -30.89 7.25
C LEU A 25 27.66 -29.91 8.39
N CYS A 26 26.76 -30.27 9.31
CA CYS A 26 26.44 -29.45 10.49
C CYS A 26 27.62 -29.28 11.46
N PHE A 27 28.52 -30.27 11.56
CA PHE A 27 29.71 -30.18 12.41
C PHE A 27 30.83 -29.34 11.79
N TYR A 28 30.97 -29.35 10.46
CA TYR A 28 32.06 -28.66 9.78
C TYR A 28 31.72 -27.22 9.34
N PHE A 29 30.44 -26.85 9.26
CA PHE A 29 30.00 -25.52 8.81
C PHE A 29 28.90 -24.92 9.69
N PRO A 30 29.17 -24.62 10.98
CA PRO A 30 28.18 -24.03 11.90
C PRO A 30 27.65 -22.67 11.41
N ASP A 31 28.47 -21.88 10.71
CA ASP A 31 28.09 -20.56 10.16
C ASP A 31 27.09 -20.64 8.99
N LEU A 32 27.02 -21.78 8.30
CA LEU A 32 26.05 -21.99 7.23
C LEU A 32 24.64 -22.19 7.80
N ILE A 33 24.50 -22.81 8.96
CA ILE A 33 23.20 -22.96 9.65
C ILE A 33 22.76 -21.62 10.23
N ALA A 34 23.67 -20.84 10.82
CA ALA A 34 23.39 -19.51 11.34
C ALA A 34 22.89 -18.54 10.25
N SER A 35 23.31 -18.72 8.98
CA SER A 35 22.81 -17.95 7.85
C SER A 35 21.44 -18.43 7.32
N PHE A 36 21.04 -19.68 7.56
CA PHE A 36 19.69 -20.18 7.30
C PHE A 36 18.68 -19.82 8.42
N GLU A 37 19.11 -19.79 9.68
CA GLU A 37 18.28 -19.30 10.79
C GLU A 37 18.06 -17.78 10.70
N ASN A 38 19.08 -17.01 10.29
CA ASN A 38 18.94 -15.56 10.12
C ASN A 38 18.18 -15.13 8.86
N SER A 39 17.93 -16.03 7.91
CA SER A 39 17.18 -15.72 6.67
C SER A 39 15.72 -16.18 6.69
N SER A 40 15.28 -16.92 7.72
CA SER A 40 13.90 -17.44 7.82
C SER A 40 13.00 -16.69 8.82
N ILE A 41 13.49 -15.61 9.44
CA ILE A 41 12.69 -14.74 10.33
C ILE A 41 12.86 -13.25 9.95
N ALA A 42 13.11 -12.96 8.67
CA ALA A 42 12.73 -11.66 8.11
C ALA A 42 11.19 -11.66 8.08
N GLY A 43 10.59 -11.02 9.08
CA GLY A 43 9.21 -11.18 9.50
C GLY A 43 8.21 -11.28 8.35
N PHE A 44 7.42 -12.37 8.37
CA PHE A 44 6.09 -12.37 7.78
C PHE A 44 5.26 -11.33 8.53
N ALA A 45 5.40 -10.06 8.14
CA ALA A 45 4.46 -9.01 8.52
C ALA A 45 3.09 -9.51 8.05
N GLN A 46 2.24 -9.84 9.01
CA GLN A 46 0.87 -10.25 8.76
C GLN A 46 0.21 -9.16 7.91
N GLU A 47 -0.11 -9.47 6.65
CA GLU A 47 -0.75 -8.53 5.75
C GLU A 47 -2.13 -8.16 6.32
N THR A 48 -2.22 -7.00 6.96
CA THR A 48 -3.47 -6.47 7.49
C THR A 48 -4.25 -5.89 6.32
N LEU A 49 -5.25 -6.65 5.86
CA LEU A 49 -6.13 -6.17 4.80
C LEU A 49 -7.04 -5.08 5.34
N LYS A 50 -7.07 -3.94 4.66
CA LYS A 50 -7.98 -2.84 5.00
C LYS A 50 -9.25 -2.91 4.16
N GLU A 51 -10.39 -3.17 4.80
CA GLU A 51 -11.69 -3.07 4.12
C GLU A 51 -11.94 -1.62 3.66
N ALA A 52 -12.41 -1.48 2.42
CA ALA A 52 -12.70 -0.18 1.83
C ALA A 52 -13.97 0.43 2.45
N TYR A 53 -13.97 1.74 2.67
CA TYR A 53 -15.06 2.40 3.40
C TYR A 53 -16.30 2.66 2.54
N PHE A 54 -16.14 2.79 1.21
CA PHE A 54 -17.20 3.24 0.31
C PHE A 54 -17.44 2.25 -0.82
N TYR A 55 -18.31 1.28 -0.58
CA TYR A 55 -18.78 0.36 -1.61
C TYR A 55 -20.16 -0.20 -1.28
N LYS A 56 -20.83 -0.75 -2.30
CA LYS A 56 -22.08 -1.49 -2.15
C LYS A 56 -21.83 -2.96 -2.47
N LYS A 57 -22.37 -3.86 -1.65
CA LYS A 57 -22.46 -5.28 -2.00
C LYS A 57 -23.57 -5.46 -3.03
N LEU A 58 -23.31 -6.28 -4.03
CA LEU A 58 -24.24 -6.65 -5.09
C LEU A 58 -24.42 -8.18 -5.11
N ASP A 59 -25.28 -8.66 -5.99
CA ASP A 59 -25.49 -10.10 -6.19
C ASP A 59 -24.23 -10.82 -6.69
N ASN A 60 -24.17 -12.13 -6.48
CA ASN A 60 -23.07 -13.00 -6.89
C ASN A 60 -21.70 -12.57 -6.34
N GLN A 61 -21.66 -12.02 -5.13
CA GLN A 61 -20.45 -11.51 -4.46
C GLN A 61 -19.76 -10.38 -5.23
N ASN A 62 -20.44 -9.74 -6.18
CA ASN A 62 -19.93 -8.53 -6.81
C ASN A 62 -19.97 -7.36 -5.81
N VAL A 63 -19.13 -6.36 -6.04
CA VAL A 63 -19.16 -5.10 -5.28
C VAL A 63 -19.12 -3.92 -6.23
N GLN A 64 -19.82 -2.83 -5.90
CA GLN A 64 -19.68 -1.57 -6.60
C GLN A 64 -18.88 -0.60 -5.74
N CYS A 65 -17.68 -0.24 -6.20
CA CYS A 65 -16.88 0.80 -5.57
C CYS A 65 -17.60 2.14 -5.71
N MET A 66 -17.81 2.85 -4.59
CA MET A 66 -18.48 4.15 -4.55
C MET A 66 -17.51 5.29 -4.27
N LEU A 67 -16.20 5.04 -4.34
CA LEU A 67 -15.23 6.07 -3.98
C LEU A 67 -15.09 7.18 -5.03
N CYS A 68 -14.93 6.81 -6.30
CA CYS A 68 -14.73 7.77 -7.38
C CYS A 68 -15.83 7.67 -8.46
N PRO A 69 -15.98 8.70 -9.32
CA PRO A 69 -16.98 8.69 -10.39
C PRO A 69 -16.95 7.49 -11.35
N ARG A 70 -15.83 6.74 -11.44
CA ARG A 70 -15.77 5.49 -12.23
C ARG A 70 -16.77 4.43 -11.78
N ARG A 71 -17.15 4.40 -10.51
CA ARG A 71 -18.15 3.49 -9.93
C ARG A 71 -18.00 2.02 -10.37
N CYS A 72 -16.77 1.51 -10.38
CA CYS A 72 -16.45 0.18 -10.89
C CYS A 72 -17.30 -0.91 -10.21
N ILE A 73 -17.89 -1.79 -11.01
CA ILE A 73 -18.46 -3.06 -10.55
C ILE A 73 -17.35 -4.10 -10.64
N ILE A 74 -17.00 -4.70 -9.50
CA ILE A 74 -15.80 -5.53 -9.35
C ILE A 74 -16.25 -6.95 -8.97
N PRO A 75 -16.04 -7.95 -9.84
CA PRO A 75 -16.29 -9.35 -9.52
C PRO A 75 -15.36 -9.91 -8.42
N PRO A 76 -15.74 -11.01 -7.74
CA PRO A 76 -14.86 -11.64 -6.75
C PRO A 76 -13.53 -12.05 -7.39
N GLY A 77 -12.43 -11.77 -6.69
CA GLY A 77 -11.06 -12.00 -7.17
C GLY A 77 -10.57 -11.01 -8.22
N LYS A 78 -11.32 -9.94 -8.52
CA LYS A 78 -10.94 -8.89 -9.47
C LYS A 78 -10.65 -7.58 -8.78
N ARG A 79 -10.05 -6.67 -9.54
CA ARG A 79 -9.69 -5.31 -9.11
C ARG A 79 -10.48 -4.26 -9.88
N GLY A 80 -10.64 -3.10 -9.27
CA GLY A 80 -11.17 -1.90 -9.94
C GLY A 80 -10.13 -1.30 -10.88
N TYR A 81 -10.55 -0.31 -11.68
CA TYR A 81 -9.70 0.35 -12.69
C TYR A 81 -8.37 0.88 -12.13
N CYS A 82 -8.35 1.35 -10.88
CA CYS A 82 -7.14 1.85 -10.24
C CYS A 82 -6.14 0.76 -9.83
N GLU A 83 -6.47 -0.53 -10.02
CA GLU A 83 -5.66 -1.70 -9.67
C GLU A 83 -5.29 -1.86 -8.18
N VAL A 84 -5.72 -0.95 -7.31
CA VAL A 84 -5.45 -1.01 -5.85
C VAL A 84 -6.64 -1.43 -4.99
N ARG A 85 -7.80 -1.66 -5.60
CA ARG A 85 -9.01 -2.07 -4.88
C ARG A 85 -9.46 -3.43 -5.36
N GLU A 86 -9.45 -4.42 -4.48
CA GLU A 86 -9.70 -5.81 -4.80
C GLU A 86 -10.93 -6.34 -4.06
N ASN A 87 -11.82 -6.99 -4.79
CA ASN A 87 -12.95 -7.68 -4.19
C ASN A 87 -12.52 -9.08 -3.78
N ARG A 88 -12.53 -9.37 -2.47
CA ARG A 88 -12.34 -10.71 -1.93
C ARG A 88 -13.67 -11.22 -1.37
N ASN A 89 -14.34 -12.08 -2.15
CA ASN A 89 -15.58 -12.76 -1.76
C ASN A 89 -16.72 -11.84 -1.28
N GLY A 90 -16.95 -10.72 -1.99
CA GLY A 90 -18.02 -9.77 -1.69
C GLY A 90 -17.63 -8.67 -0.69
N VAL A 91 -16.34 -8.57 -0.35
CA VAL A 91 -15.78 -7.51 0.49
C VAL A 91 -14.68 -6.81 -0.29
N LEU A 92 -14.78 -5.48 -0.40
CA LEU A 92 -13.80 -4.68 -1.13
C LEU A 92 -12.68 -4.28 -0.19
N TYR A 93 -11.43 -4.52 -0.58
CA TYR A 93 -10.24 -4.18 0.20
C TYR A 93 -9.35 -3.19 -0.54
N SER A 94 -8.68 -2.32 0.22
CA SER A 94 -7.58 -1.50 -0.26
C SER A 94 -6.27 -2.28 -0.13
N LEU A 95 -5.55 -2.43 -1.25
CA LEU A 95 -4.28 -3.15 -1.31
C LEU A 95 -3.08 -2.29 -0.91
N VAL A 96 -3.28 -0.98 -0.76
CA VAL A 96 -2.23 0.03 -0.56
C VAL A 96 -2.31 0.75 0.79
N TYR A 97 -3.18 0.29 1.69
CA TYR A 97 -3.25 0.83 3.05
C TYR A 97 -1.92 0.63 3.78
N ALA A 98 -1.38 1.69 4.39
CA ALA A 98 -0.08 1.69 5.07
C ALA A 98 1.11 1.25 4.20
N LYS A 99 0.99 1.33 2.86
CA LYS A 99 2.04 0.94 1.90
C LYS A 99 2.45 2.11 0.99
N PRO A 100 2.93 3.26 1.54
CA PRO A 100 3.48 4.31 0.70
C PRO A 100 4.70 3.82 -0.09
N CYS A 101 4.71 4.13 -1.39
CA CYS A 101 5.82 3.86 -2.30
C CYS A 101 6.69 5.11 -2.57
N ALA A 102 6.24 6.27 -2.10
CA ALA A 102 7.02 7.50 -2.09
C ALA A 102 6.77 8.26 -0.77
N VAL A 103 7.86 8.69 -0.12
CA VAL A 103 7.85 9.47 1.13
C VAL A 103 8.97 10.50 1.06
N HIS A 104 8.63 11.78 0.96
CA HIS A 104 9.59 12.87 0.83
C HIS A 104 9.20 14.08 1.68
N ILE A 105 10.16 14.93 2.02
CA ILE A 105 9.90 16.23 2.64
C ILE A 105 10.14 17.28 1.56
N ASP A 106 9.06 17.91 1.13
CA ASP A 106 9.05 18.84 -0.01
C ASP A 106 8.39 20.16 0.40
N PRO A 107 8.80 21.31 -0.17
CA PRO A 107 8.18 22.60 0.10
C PRO A 107 6.68 22.59 -0.26
N ILE A 108 5.90 23.41 0.44
CA ILE A 108 4.45 23.52 0.21
C ILE A 108 4.11 24.05 -1.19
N GLU A 109 5.00 24.87 -1.76
CA GLU A 109 4.92 25.44 -3.09
C GLU A 109 4.98 24.38 -4.20
N LYS A 110 5.51 23.17 -3.92
CA LYS A 110 5.47 22.04 -4.86
C LYS A 110 4.06 21.45 -5.04
N LYS A 111 3.12 21.72 -4.10
CA LYS A 111 1.69 21.30 -4.16
C LYS A 111 0.79 22.43 -4.69
N PRO A 112 1.36 23.35 -5.49
CA PRO A 112 0.86 24.69 -5.77
C PRO A 112 0.16 25.50 -4.66
N LEU A 113 0.52 25.32 -3.39
CA LEU A 113 -0.16 25.97 -2.25
C LEU A 113 0.58 27.24 -1.75
N PHE A 114 0.79 28.21 -2.65
CA PHE A 114 1.63 29.40 -2.41
C PHE A 114 1.16 30.35 -1.28
N HIS A 115 -0.12 30.30 -0.91
CA HIS A 115 -0.70 31.15 0.14
C HIS A 115 -1.07 30.38 1.40
N PHE A 116 -0.71 29.10 1.47
CA PHE A 116 -0.96 28.25 2.63
C PHE A 116 0.36 27.90 3.29
N LEU A 117 0.66 28.52 4.43
CA LEU A 117 1.91 28.32 5.17
C LEU A 117 3.17 28.50 4.29
N PRO A 118 3.39 29.68 3.67
CA PRO A 118 4.51 29.87 2.74
C PRO A 118 5.87 29.52 3.34
N SER A 119 6.78 29.00 2.51
CA SER A 119 8.14 28.55 2.90
C SER A 119 8.18 27.41 3.92
N SER A 120 7.04 26.76 4.18
CA SER A 120 6.98 25.55 4.99
C SER A 120 7.27 24.30 4.16
N TYR A 121 7.64 23.22 4.85
CA TYR A 121 7.85 21.90 4.27
C TYR A 121 6.73 20.96 4.69
N ALA A 122 6.35 20.04 3.80
CA ALA A 122 5.34 19.02 4.06
C ALA A 122 5.90 17.62 3.88
N PHE A 123 5.56 16.74 4.83
CA PHE A 123 5.79 15.31 4.75
C PHE A 123 4.83 14.71 3.72
N SER A 124 5.37 14.37 2.56
CA SER A 124 4.63 14.09 1.34
C SER A 124 4.64 12.58 1.08
N ILE A 125 3.45 12.00 0.91
CA ILE A 125 3.28 10.56 0.71
C ILE A 125 2.44 10.25 -0.53
N ALA A 126 2.74 9.10 -1.14
CA ALA A 126 1.94 8.49 -2.18
C ALA A 126 2.01 6.97 -2.14
N THR A 127 0.97 6.31 -2.65
CA THR A 127 0.96 4.87 -2.90
C THR A 127 0.89 4.57 -4.39
N ALA A 128 1.04 3.29 -4.75
CA ALA A 128 0.79 2.80 -6.09
C ALA A 128 -0.63 3.15 -6.58
N GLY A 129 -0.79 3.26 -7.89
CA GLY A 129 -2.08 3.37 -8.57
C GLY A 129 -2.65 4.79 -8.68
N CYS A 130 -3.61 4.94 -9.58
CA CYS A 130 -4.34 6.17 -9.86
C CYS A 130 -5.69 5.83 -10.49
N ASN A 131 -6.67 6.72 -10.35
CA ASN A 131 -7.97 6.58 -11.02
C ASN A 131 -8.00 7.26 -12.41
N LEU A 132 -6.87 7.79 -12.88
CA LEU A 132 -6.64 8.35 -14.22
C LEU A 132 -5.33 7.81 -14.81
N ASP A 133 -5.22 7.82 -16.13
CA ASP A 133 -4.10 7.34 -16.95
C ASP A 133 -3.53 8.47 -17.83
N CYS A 134 -3.28 9.64 -17.24
CA CYS A 134 -2.84 10.82 -17.97
C CYS A 134 -1.59 10.52 -18.82
N VAL A 135 -1.64 10.81 -20.12
CA VAL A 135 -0.53 10.59 -21.07
C VAL A 135 0.72 11.41 -20.75
N PHE A 136 0.57 12.48 -19.96
CA PHE A 136 1.62 13.38 -19.51
C PHE A 136 1.98 13.18 -18.02
N CYS A 137 1.62 12.03 -17.42
CA CYS A 137 1.89 11.79 -16.01
C CYS A 137 3.40 11.71 -15.72
N GLN A 138 3.90 12.60 -14.86
CA GLN A 138 5.31 12.60 -14.44
C GLN A 138 5.65 11.44 -13.50
N ASN A 139 4.66 10.96 -12.72
CA ASN A 139 4.82 9.87 -11.76
C ASN A 139 4.23 8.56 -12.30
N TRP A 140 4.24 8.35 -13.62
CA TRP A 140 3.60 7.21 -14.27
C TRP A 140 4.11 5.87 -13.75
N GLN A 141 5.39 5.78 -13.37
CA GLN A 141 6.00 4.55 -12.84
C GLN A 141 5.35 4.05 -11.54
N ILE A 142 4.69 4.93 -10.78
CA ILE A 142 3.98 4.55 -9.55
C ILE A 142 2.46 4.73 -9.68
N SER A 143 1.99 5.69 -10.48
CA SER A 143 0.56 5.96 -10.65
C SER A 143 -0.13 4.97 -11.59
N GLN A 144 0.60 4.39 -12.55
CA GLN A 144 0.08 3.41 -13.52
C GLN A 144 0.62 1.99 -13.25
N ALA A 145 1.29 1.79 -12.11
CA ALA A 145 1.77 0.51 -11.65
C ALA A 145 0.79 -0.13 -10.66
N ARG A 146 0.80 -1.46 -10.62
CA ARG A 146 0.12 -2.24 -9.59
C ARG A 146 0.86 -2.18 -8.26
N PRO A 147 0.17 -2.42 -7.12
CA PRO A 147 0.82 -2.45 -5.80
C PRO A 147 2.03 -3.39 -5.72
N GLU A 148 1.96 -4.54 -6.40
CA GLU A 148 3.03 -5.53 -6.45
C GLU A 148 4.22 -5.16 -7.34
N GLU A 149 4.11 -4.12 -8.16
CA GLU A 149 5.15 -3.69 -9.11
C GLU A 149 6.03 -2.57 -8.54
N VAL A 150 5.68 -2.02 -7.37
CA VAL A 150 6.43 -0.95 -6.73
C VAL A 150 6.99 -1.39 -5.38
N ASN A 151 8.16 -0.85 -5.05
CA ASN A 151 8.68 -0.96 -3.69
C ASN A 151 7.89 -0.03 -2.77
N TYR A 152 7.48 -0.54 -1.60
CA TYR A 152 6.82 0.24 -0.57
C TYR A 152 7.50 0.03 0.78
N THR A 153 7.33 0.99 1.67
CA THR A 153 7.65 0.83 3.09
C THR A 153 6.34 0.67 3.85
N TYR A 154 6.25 -0.32 4.73
CA TYR A 154 5.12 -0.43 5.62
C TYR A 154 5.17 0.73 6.62
N LEU A 155 4.13 1.55 6.66
CA LEU A 155 4.07 2.75 7.47
C LEU A 155 2.62 2.97 7.93
N GLU A 156 2.32 2.59 9.16
CA GLU A 156 1.00 2.81 9.75
C GLU A 156 0.75 4.30 10.04
N PRO A 157 -0.52 4.75 10.12
CA PRO A 157 -0.85 6.13 10.46
C PRO A 157 -0.13 6.65 11.72
N GLU A 158 -0.09 5.88 12.80
CA GLU A 158 0.57 6.26 14.05
C GLU A 158 2.07 6.46 13.86
N GLU A 159 2.74 5.53 13.16
CA GLU A 159 4.16 5.64 12.87
C GLU A 159 4.44 6.82 11.93
N LEU A 160 3.57 7.05 10.95
CA LEU A 160 3.67 8.22 10.06
C LEU A 160 3.65 9.51 10.87
N ILE A 161 2.70 9.66 11.79
CA ILE A 161 2.62 10.85 12.66
C ILE A 161 3.91 11.05 13.46
N GLU A 162 4.49 9.98 13.99
CA GLU A 162 5.75 10.07 14.72
C GLU A 162 6.92 10.46 13.79
N LYS A 163 6.96 9.96 12.55
CA LYS A 163 7.96 10.39 11.56
C LYS A 163 7.80 11.86 11.17
N VAL A 164 6.57 12.34 11.01
CA VAL A 164 6.25 13.76 10.74
C VAL A 164 6.82 14.64 11.86
N LYS A 165 6.50 14.33 13.12
CA LYS A 165 7.03 15.06 14.27
C LYS A 165 8.56 15.05 14.32
N LYS A 166 9.18 13.88 14.10
CA LYS A 166 10.64 13.73 14.07
C LYS A 166 11.32 14.53 12.97
N SER A 167 10.66 14.72 11.83
CA SER A 167 11.19 15.56 10.75
C SER A 167 11.08 17.08 10.99
N GLY A 168 10.38 17.50 12.05
CA GLY A 168 10.18 18.92 12.36
C GLY A 168 9.14 19.62 11.46
N THR A 169 8.42 18.89 10.62
CA THR A 169 7.28 19.42 9.86
C THR A 169 5.98 19.27 10.64
N THR A 170 5.04 20.16 10.37
CA THR A 170 3.67 20.14 10.91
C THR A 170 2.63 19.97 9.81
N ILE A 171 3.04 19.50 8.61
CA ILE A 171 2.17 19.35 7.45
C ILE A 171 2.37 17.96 6.83
N ILE A 172 1.27 17.26 6.55
CA ILE A 172 1.24 16.05 5.72
C ILE A 172 0.61 16.41 4.38
N ALA A 173 1.27 16.02 3.29
CA ALA A 173 0.75 16.16 1.94
C ALA A 173 0.46 14.79 1.33
N TYR A 174 -0.79 14.55 0.98
CA TYR A 174 -1.19 13.41 0.18
C TYR A 174 -1.11 13.81 -1.30
N THR A 175 -0.20 13.21 -2.08
CA THR A 175 0.21 13.75 -3.41
C THR A 175 0.84 12.68 -4.34
N TYR A 176 1.57 13.13 -5.38
CA TYR A 176 2.28 12.43 -6.45
C TYR A 176 1.44 11.54 -7.38
N THR A 177 0.70 10.58 -6.82
CA THR A 177 -0.25 9.76 -7.56
C THR A 177 -1.64 10.37 -7.44
N GLU A 178 -2.63 9.62 -6.92
CA GLU A 178 -3.94 10.16 -6.62
C GLU A 178 -4.38 9.77 -5.20
N PRO A 179 -4.48 10.74 -4.27
CA PRO A 179 -4.86 10.44 -2.88
C PRO A 179 -6.20 9.75 -2.69
N THR A 180 -7.13 9.97 -3.62
CA THR A 180 -8.42 9.27 -3.62
C THR A 180 -8.22 7.75 -3.63
N ILE A 181 -7.25 7.18 -4.36
CA ILE A 181 -7.17 5.71 -4.44
C ILE A 181 -6.67 5.05 -3.15
N PHE A 182 -5.96 5.79 -2.27
CA PHE A 182 -5.53 5.35 -0.94
C PHE A 182 -6.34 6.00 0.19
N TYR A 183 -7.61 6.30 -0.09
CA TYR A 183 -8.53 7.02 0.80
C TYR A 183 -8.48 6.57 2.26
N GLU A 184 -8.55 5.27 2.54
CA GLU A 184 -8.61 4.76 3.91
C GLU A 184 -7.36 5.12 4.70
N TYR A 185 -6.19 5.03 4.06
CA TYR A 185 -4.91 5.40 4.68
C TYR A 185 -4.80 6.92 4.88
N MET A 186 -5.20 7.70 3.87
CA MET A 186 -5.26 9.15 3.99
C MET A 186 -6.23 9.61 5.09
N TYR A 187 -7.44 9.02 5.16
CA TYR A 187 -8.48 9.42 6.08
C TYR A 187 -8.10 9.14 7.53
N ASP A 188 -7.60 7.92 7.82
CA ASP A 188 -7.19 7.53 9.16
C ASP A 188 -5.99 8.38 9.61
N THR A 189 -5.01 8.60 8.73
CA THR A 189 -3.87 9.48 8.98
C THR A 189 -4.32 10.92 9.22
N ALA A 190 -5.23 11.46 8.40
CA ALA A 190 -5.69 12.84 8.53
C ALA A 190 -6.45 13.09 9.83
N LYS A 191 -7.28 12.12 10.23
CA LYS A 191 -7.99 12.15 11.52
C LYS A 191 -7.01 12.19 12.69
N LEU A 192 -5.99 11.33 12.67
CA LEU A 192 -4.96 11.29 13.70
C LEU A 192 -4.12 12.58 13.71
N ALA A 193 -3.64 13.02 12.54
CA ALA A 193 -2.88 14.26 12.36
C ALA A 193 -3.59 15.47 12.96
N LYS A 194 -4.89 15.62 12.68
CA LYS A 194 -5.70 16.74 13.18
C LYS A 194 -5.78 16.76 14.71
N SER A 195 -5.87 15.60 15.36
CA SER A 195 -5.86 15.51 16.83
C SER A 195 -4.52 15.94 17.46
N GLN A 196 -3.45 15.94 16.66
CA GLN A 196 -2.08 16.30 17.07
C GLN A 196 -1.66 17.69 16.57
N GLY A 197 -2.58 18.48 16.01
CA GLY A 197 -2.29 19.81 15.47
C GLY A 197 -1.48 19.80 14.17
N ILE A 198 -1.33 18.65 13.51
CA ILE A 198 -0.66 18.50 12.21
C ILE A 198 -1.67 18.80 11.10
N LYS A 199 -1.26 19.63 10.14
CA LYS A 199 -2.06 20.09 9.00
C LYS A 199 -2.10 19.04 7.90
N ASN A 200 -3.26 18.86 7.29
CA ASN A 200 -3.45 17.94 6.17
C ASN A 200 -3.68 18.71 4.87
N VAL A 201 -2.87 18.43 3.86
CA VAL A 201 -3.07 18.98 2.51
C VAL A 201 -3.19 17.88 1.47
N MET A 202 -4.00 18.12 0.46
CA MET A 202 -4.26 17.16 -0.63
C MET A 202 -3.96 17.81 -1.98
N HIS A 203 -3.10 17.19 -2.79
CA HIS A 203 -2.93 17.56 -4.20
C HIS A 203 -3.46 16.41 -5.05
N SER A 204 -4.54 16.66 -5.78
CA SER A 204 -5.37 15.62 -6.39
C SER A 204 -5.92 16.05 -7.75
N ASN A 205 -6.32 15.08 -8.56
CA ASN A 205 -7.11 15.29 -9.77
C ASN A 205 -8.61 15.55 -9.47
N GLY A 206 -9.03 15.49 -8.21
CA GLY A 206 -10.41 15.76 -7.77
C GLY A 206 -11.43 14.69 -8.14
N HIS A 207 -10.99 13.53 -8.65
CA HIS A 207 -11.88 12.47 -9.15
C HIS A 207 -12.41 11.60 -7.99
N ILE A 208 -13.22 12.19 -7.12
CA ILE A 208 -13.80 11.59 -5.91
C ILE A 208 -15.32 11.86 -5.87
N ASN A 209 -16.12 10.89 -5.40
CA ASN A 209 -17.55 11.09 -5.21
C ASN A 209 -17.84 11.99 -4.00
N GLU A 210 -19.01 12.63 -4.00
CA GLU A 210 -19.40 13.63 -3.02
C GLU A 210 -19.36 13.12 -1.56
N GLU A 211 -19.91 11.95 -1.27
CA GLU A 211 -19.97 11.42 0.10
C GLU A 211 -18.57 11.19 0.71
N PRO A 212 -17.65 10.42 0.08
CA PRO A 212 -16.27 10.30 0.55
C PRO A 212 -15.58 11.65 0.71
N LEU A 213 -15.79 12.58 -0.23
CA LEU A 213 -15.20 13.92 -0.18
C LEU A 213 -15.71 14.70 1.05
N ARG A 214 -17.02 14.73 1.29
CA ARG A 214 -17.61 15.41 2.45
C ARG A 214 -17.09 14.86 3.78
N GLN A 215 -16.84 13.56 3.86
CA GLN A 215 -16.24 12.96 5.05
C GLN A 215 -14.77 13.38 5.22
N LEU A 216 -14.00 13.40 4.12
CA LEU A 216 -12.58 13.77 4.12
C LEU A 216 -12.36 15.26 4.44
N CYS A 217 -13.19 16.16 3.89
CA CYS A 217 -13.09 17.61 4.10
C CYS A 217 -13.18 18.03 5.59
N LYS A 218 -13.68 17.15 6.47
CA LYS A 218 -13.66 17.40 7.93
C LYS A 218 -12.23 17.46 8.49
N TYR A 219 -11.25 16.87 7.79
CA TYR A 219 -9.88 16.71 8.26
C TYR A 219 -8.83 17.40 7.39
N LEU A 220 -9.19 17.88 6.20
CA LEU A 220 -8.31 18.65 5.33
C LEU A 220 -8.23 20.12 5.77
N ASP A 221 -7.03 20.70 5.67
CA ASP A 221 -6.78 22.14 5.88
C ASP A 221 -6.61 22.90 4.55
N ALA A 222 -6.08 22.24 3.51
CA ALA A 222 -6.00 22.80 2.16
C ALA A 222 -6.07 21.69 1.09
N ALA A 223 -6.48 22.07 -0.12
CA ALA A 223 -6.43 21.18 -1.27
C ALA A 223 -6.08 21.97 -2.54
N ASN A 224 -5.27 21.36 -3.41
CA ASN A 224 -5.05 21.81 -4.77
C ASN A 224 -5.61 20.75 -5.73
N ILE A 225 -6.57 21.17 -6.56
CA ILE A 225 -7.27 20.27 -7.49
C ILE A 225 -6.86 20.60 -8.92
N ASP A 226 -6.20 19.65 -9.57
CA ASP A 226 -5.74 19.81 -10.94
C ASP A 226 -6.86 19.50 -11.93
N LEU A 227 -7.26 20.50 -12.73
CA LEU A 227 -8.14 20.30 -13.88
C LEU A 227 -7.35 19.60 -15.01
N LYS A 228 -7.59 18.30 -15.22
CA LYS A 228 -6.86 17.49 -16.21
C LYS A 228 -7.49 17.46 -17.61
N GLY A 229 -8.69 18.01 -17.77
CA GLY A 229 -9.40 18.11 -19.04
C GLY A 229 -10.85 18.54 -18.84
N PHE A 230 -11.47 19.05 -19.90
CA PHE A 230 -12.89 19.38 -20.00
C PHE A 230 -13.35 19.05 -21.42
N SER A 231 -14.64 18.74 -21.59
CA SER A 231 -15.29 18.43 -22.86
C SER A 231 -16.10 19.61 -23.37
#